data_AF-A0A1S3AFT4-F1
#
_entry.id   AF-A0A1S3AFT4-F1
#
_cell.length_a   1.000
_cell.length_b   1.000
_cell.length_c   1.000
_cell.angle_alpha   90.00
_cell.angle_beta   90.00
_cell.angle_gamma   90.00
#
_symmetry.space_group_name_H-M   'P 1'
#
loop_
_entity.id
_entity.type
_entity.pdbx_description
1 polymer ?
#
loop_
_entity_poly.entity_id
_entity_poly.type
_entity_poly.pdbx_seq_one_letter_code
_entity_poly.pdbx_strand_id
1 'polypeptide(L)'
;MLKPSERRRSWGYQCWAAAEGSEALSQPADSQPRGSICSVSARSGSQASIPAWTEGSYNYYIEDEEDDDEEEERGGKEGWQELDKEEAEEEAEEEDRREEEEEEDALRAQSSVLRVNVGGQAYLLASALLACYPRTRLGRLALAPSRGRRLGLCDDFEERTGEYFFDRDPAVFQQVHGFYLSGVLALRGGACPRAYLQELGYWGVRLRHAPRCCRLGFEERRDELREQLKIQGELRAQAQAEAADVLFHHMRCLGPQRQRLWNLMEKPFSSVAAKVIGVASSFFVLVSVVALALNTVEEMHPQHPLQHHQHPQHQHPHGPLEQVEALCMAFFTLEFLLRLVSTPDLRRFASSALNLVDLVAILPLYLQLLLEGLGGAGWAAGPGGGETSPGREQELETVGRVGQVGQVLRLMRLLRIFRILKLARHSTGLRAFGFTLRQCYQQVGCLLLFITMGIFAFSAAAYSVEHDVPGTNFTSIPHAWWWAAVSISTVGYGDMYPETHLGRLFAFLCIAFGIILNGMPISILYNKFSDYYSKLKAYEYTAIRKERGNVEFLQRARKKMAECLAGSYKTVTLNTTLQSKKDDIVSVLWNKTDVIGGGYA
;
A
#
# COMPACT_ATOMS: atom_id res chain seq x y z
N MET A 1 9.11 19.16 47.60
CA MET A 1 9.15 20.55 47.09
C MET A 1 9.93 20.54 45.79
N LEU A 2 9.61 21.16 44.65
CA LEU A 2 8.46 21.91 44.13
C LEU A 2 8.71 21.98 42.59
N LYS A 3 7.65 21.94 41.79
CA LYS A 3 7.66 22.19 40.33
C LYS A 3 8.00 23.66 40.02
N PRO A 4 8.51 23.96 38.80
CA PRO A 4 7.68 24.65 37.76
C PRO A 4 7.92 24.04 36.34
N SER A 5 6.91 23.80 35.47
CA SER A 5 6.28 24.72 34.48
C SER A 5 7.30 25.52 33.65
N GLU A 6 7.35 25.52 32.30
CA GLU A 6 6.24 25.60 31.35
C GLU A 6 6.70 25.39 29.86
N ARG A 7 5.75 24.94 29.03
CA ARG A 7 5.50 25.21 27.58
C ARG A 7 6.57 25.00 26.46
N ARG A 8 6.32 23.99 25.62
CA ARG A 8 6.06 24.13 24.16
C ARG A 8 5.09 23.03 23.70
N ARG A 9 3.86 23.40 23.31
CA ARG A 9 2.84 22.48 22.75
C ARG A 9 2.81 22.62 21.24
N SER A 10 2.89 21.47 20.57
CA SER A 10 2.65 21.25 19.16
C SER A 10 1.17 21.48 18.81
N TRP A 11 0.93 22.00 17.62
CA TRP A 11 -0.40 22.23 17.07
C TRP A 11 -0.97 20.90 16.57
N GLY A 12 -2.01 20.42 17.25
CA GLY A 12 -2.88 19.35 16.79
C GLY A 12 -4.25 19.95 16.48
N TYR A 13 -4.75 19.67 15.28
CA TYR A 13 -6.07 20.08 14.79
C TYR A 13 -7.18 19.51 15.68
N GLN A 14 -8.06 20.39 16.20
CA GLN A 14 -9.32 20.01 16.84
C GLN A 14 -10.51 20.67 16.13
N CYS A 15 -11.53 19.84 15.95
CA CYS A 15 -12.80 20.10 15.28
C CYS A 15 -13.61 21.17 16.02
N TRP A 16 -14.13 22.17 15.30
CA TRP A 16 -15.00 23.20 15.87
C TRP A 16 -16.46 22.79 15.72
N ALA A 17 -17.15 22.66 16.86
CA ALA A 17 -18.60 22.60 16.96
C ALA A 17 -19.11 23.86 17.70
N ALA A 18 -20.35 24.20 17.36
CA ALA A 18 -21.08 25.45 17.58
C ALA A 18 -21.00 26.12 18.97
N ALA A 19 -21.10 27.44 18.91
CA ALA A 19 -21.22 28.36 20.03
C ALA A 19 -22.60 28.28 20.70
N GLU A 20 -22.62 28.23 22.03
CA GLU A 20 -23.74 28.68 22.86
C GLU A 20 -23.19 29.66 23.91
N GLY A 21 -23.68 30.90 23.85
CA GLY A 21 -23.54 31.88 24.92
C GLY A 21 -24.67 31.71 25.93
N SER A 22 -24.35 31.92 27.22
CA SER A 22 -25.33 31.95 28.30
C SER A 22 -25.04 33.14 29.19
N GLU A 23 -25.94 34.13 29.16
CA GLU A 23 -26.19 35.04 30.27
C GLU A 23 -27.58 34.73 30.82
N ALA A 24 -27.65 34.65 32.15
CA ALA A 24 -28.83 34.24 32.91
C ALA A 24 -29.63 35.46 33.40
N LEU A 25 -30.96 35.39 33.38
CA LEU A 25 -31.80 36.10 34.34
C LEU A 25 -33.19 35.41 34.55
N SER A 26 -33.64 35.52 35.80
CA SER A 26 -34.76 34.96 36.60
C SER A 26 -36.23 34.92 36.09
N GLN A 27 -36.90 33.76 36.31
CA GLN A 27 -38.22 33.42 36.96
C GLN A 27 -39.52 34.28 36.74
N PRO A 28 -40.77 33.79 37.05
CA PRO A 28 -41.35 32.41 37.11
C PRO A 28 -42.82 32.26 36.55
N ALA A 29 -43.32 31.01 36.53
CA ALA A 29 -44.73 30.53 36.61
C ALA A 29 -45.75 30.82 35.46
N ASP A 30 -46.33 29.78 34.83
CA ASP A 30 -47.65 29.22 35.21
C ASP A 30 -48.08 27.97 34.39
N SER A 31 -48.82 27.07 35.07
CA SER A 31 -49.80 26.05 34.64
C SER A 31 -49.63 25.12 33.38
N GLN A 32 -49.49 23.81 33.68
CA GLN A 32 -49.98 22.53 33.06
C GLN A 32 -51.16 22.53 32.03
N PRO A 33 -51.62 21.39 31.40
CA PRO A 33 -51.14 19.96 31.35
C PRO A 33 -51.33 19.20 29.98
N ARG A 34 -51.11 17.86 30.00
CA ARG A 34 -51.60 16.75 29.11
C ARG A 34 -50.63 16.33 27.99
N GLY A 35 -50.31 15.06 27.75
CA GLY A 35 -50.88 13.78 28.17
C GLY A 35 -51.06 12.87 26.94
N SER A 36 -50.14 11.89 26.79
CA SER A 36 -50.23 10.55 26.15
C SER A 36 -51.25 10.25 25.05
N ILE A 37 -50.87 9.46 24.02
CA ILE A 37 -51.43 8.12 23.69
C ILE A 37 -50.72 7.47 22.47
N CYS A 38 -50.47 6.17 22.60
CA CYS A 38 -49.97 5.17 21.63
C CYS A 38 -50.84 5.06 20.35
N SER A 39 -50.56 4.32 19.26
CA SER A 39 -50.12 2.92 19.17
C SER A 39 -50.04 2.42 17.71
N VAL A 40 -48.98 1.65 17.40
CA VAL A 40 -48.97 0.26 16.87
C VAL A 40 -49.68 -0.06 15.54
N SER A 41 -48.91 -0.51 14.53
CA SER A 41 -48.92 -1.90 13.99
C SER A 41 -48.31 -2.00 12.58
N ALA A 42 -47.28 -2.83 12.39
CA ALA A 42 -47.06 -3.57 11.15
C ALA A 42 -46.12 -4.78 11.38
N ARG A 43 -46.54 -5.92 10.83
CA ARG A 43 -46.08 -7.29 11.09
C ARG A 43 -44.79 -7.68 10.36
N SER A 44 -44.12 -8.66 10.97
CA SER A 44 -43.10 -9.56 10.42
C SER A 44 -43.59 -10.35 9.19
N GLY A 45 -42.69 -10.54 8.21
CA GLY A 45 -42.78 -11.61 7.21
C GLY A 45 -42.46 -11.21 5.77
N SER A 46 -41.17 -11.08 5.42
CA SER A 46 -40.70 -11.33 4.04
C SER A 46 -39.18 -11.51 4.04
N GLN A 47 -38.72 -12.70 3.65
CA GLN A 47 -37.36 -12.95 3.24
C GLN A 47 -37.13 -12.20 1.92
N ALA A 48 -36.37 -11.11 1.96
CA ALA A 48 -35.79 -10.51 0.76
C ALA A 48 -34.30 -10.86 0.73
N SER A 49 -33.97 -11.76 -0.20
CA SER A 49 -32.61 -12.09 -0.62
C SER A 49 -31.81 -10.84 -0.95
N ILE A 50 -30.68 -10.67 -0.26
CA ILE A 50 -29.62 -9.72 -0.63
C ILE A 50 -29.01 -10.23 -1.95
N PRO A 51 -29.04 -9.48 -3.07
CA PRO A 51 -28.28 -9.89 -4.24
C PRO A 51 -26.79 -9.69 -3.97
N ALA A 52 -26.00 -10.67 -4.39
CA ALA A 52 -24.55 -10.63 -4.38
C ALA A 52 -24.05 -9.48 -5.27
N TRP A 53 -23.10 -8.71 -4.74
CA TRP A 53 -22.34 -7.72 -5.49
C TRP A 53 -21.61 -8.42 -6.64
N THR A 54 -22.01 -8.14 -7.88
CA THR A 54 -21.23 -8.47 -9.07
C THR A 54 -20.13 -7.42 -9.25
N GLU A 55 -18.88 -7.89 -9.30
CA GLU A 55 -17.71 -7.09 -9.71
C GLU A 55 -17.89 -6.66 -11.17
N GLY A 56 -18.48 -5.47 -11.37
CA GLY A 56 -18.49 -4.77 -12.65
C GLY A 56 -17.22 -3.94 -12.79
N SER A 57 -16.29 -4.41 -13.62
CA SER A 57 -15.13 -3.66 -14.09
C SER A 57 -15.58 -2.44 -14.90
N TYR A 58 -15.73 -1.29 -14.26
CA TYR A 58 -15.83 0.01 -14.94
C TYR A 58 -14.49 0.74 -14.83
N ASN A 59 -13.66 0.58 -15.86
CA ASN A 59 -12.56 1.48 -16.15
C ASN A 59 -13.17 2.79 -16.65
N TYR A 60 -13.17 3.83 -15.83
CA TYR A 60 -13.30 5.20 -16.31
C TYR A 60 -11.90 5.80 -16.30
N TYR A 61 -11.26 5.83 -17.46
CA TYR A 61 -10.27 6.85 -17.74
C TYR A 61 -11.06 8.17 -17.78
N ILE A 62 -10.78 9.06 -16.84
CA ILE A 62 -11.03 10.48 -17.08
C ILE A 62 -9.83 10.87 -17.94
N GLU A 63 -10.02 10.81 -19.25
CA GLU A 63 -9.14 11.55 -20.15
C GLU A 63 -9.33 13.03 -19.77
N ASP A 64 -8.22 13.66 -19.45
CA ASP A 64 -8.13 15.10 -19.33
C ASP A 64 -8.35 15.66 -20.75
N GLU A 65 -9.62 15.88 -21.13
CA GLU A 65 -9.96 16.80 -22.22
C GLU A 65 -9.75 18.24 -21.69
N GLU A 66 -8.49 18.59 -21.48
CA GLU A 66 -8.01 19.95 -21.64
C GLU A 66 -7.24 19.98 -22.96
N ASP A 67 -7.58 20.95 -23.81
CA ASP A 67 -7.11 21.20 -25.19
C ASP A 67 -7.95 20.54 -26.29
N ASP A 68 -9.08 21.17 -26.68
CA ASP A 68 -9.63 21.13 -28.06
C ASP A 68 -10.84 22.10 -28.28
N ASP A 69 -10.92 23.23 -27.56
CA ASP A 69 -11.96 24.26 -27.80
C ASP A 69 -11.44 25.48 -28.61
N GLU A 70 -10.19 25.48 -29.12
CA GLU A 70 -9.63 26.62 -29.87
C GLU A 70 -9.47 26.39 -31.40
N GLU A 71 -9.80 25.23 -31.97
CA GLU A 71 -9.65 24.97 -33.42
C GLU A 71 -10.95 24.61 -34.19
N GLU A 72 -12.14 24.83 -33.63
CA GLU A 72 -13.42 24.55 -34.34
C GLU A 72 -14.12 25.79 -34.94
N GLU A 73 -13.39 26.88 -35.21
CA GLU A 73 -13.91 28.04 -35.97
C GLU A 73 -13.37 28.16 -37.41
N ARG A 74 -12.66 27.16 -37.96
CA ARG A 74 -12.06 27.37 -39.30
C ARG A 74 -12.02 26.21 -40.32
N GLY A 75 -12.67 25.08 -40.10
CA GLY A 75 -12.65 24.02 -41.12
C GLY A 75 -13.83 23.07 -41.01
N GLY A 76 -14.81 23.19 -41.91
CA GLY A 76 -15.91 22.23 -41.97
C GLY A 76 -17.11 22.66 -42.80
N LYS A 77 -16.88 23.24 -43.99
CA LYS A 77 -17.85 23.05 -45.08
C LYS A 77 -17.64 21.65 -45.63
N GLU A 78 -18.77 20.99 -45.91
CA GLU A 78 -18.91 19.69 -46.57
C GLU A 78 -18.83 18.49 -45.62
N GLY A 79 -20.00 17.85 -45.40
CA GLY A 79 -20.00 16.45 -44.99
C GLY A 79 -21.10 15.94 -44.08
N TRP A 80 -22.32 16.49 -44.06
CA TRP A 80 -23.49 15.77 -43.55
C TRP A 80 -24.76 16.20 -44.31
N GLN A 81 -24.87 15.76 -45.57
CA GLN A 81 -26.15 15.63 -46.28
C GLN A 81 -26.42 14.13 -46.37
N GLU A 82 -27.19 13.61 -45.42
CA GLU A 82 -27.97 12.37 -45.51
C GLU A 82 -28.39 12.02 -44.08
N LEU A 83 -29.47 12.66 -43.62
CA LEU A 83 -30.35 12.21 -42.52
C LEU A 83 -31.55 13.17 -42.33
N ASP A 84 -31.66 14.25 -43.12
CA ASP A 84 -32.79 15.20 -43.05
C ASP A 84 -33.79 15.01 -44.20
N LYS A 85 -34.39 13.82 -44.33
CA LYS A 85 -35.45 13.62 -45.34
C LYS A 85 -36.67 12.83 -44.90
N GLU A 86 -36.73 12.36 -43.66
CA GLU A 86 -37.93 11.72 -43.11
C GLU A 86 -38.64 12.53 -42.02
N GLU A 87 -38.00 13.57 -41.45
CA GLU A 87 -38.65 14.47 -40.47
C GLU A 87 -39.31 15.71 -41.09
N ALA A 88 -39.13 15.96 -42.39
CA ALA A 88 -39.62 17.19 -43.04
C ALA A 88 -41.07 17.11 -43.58
N GLU A 89 -41.76 15.97 -43.48
CA GLU A 89 -43.14 15.80 -43.99
C GLU A 89 -44.22 15.77 -42.89
N GLU A 90 -43.85 15.75 -41.59
CA GLU A 90 -44.83 15.85 -40.48
C GLU A 90 -44.97 17.26 -39.90
N GLU A 91 -44.04 18.19 -40.17
CA GLU A 91 -44.06 19.54 -39.55
C GLU A 91 -44.85 20.61 -40.34
N ALA A 92 -45.33 20.31 -41.56
CA ALA A 92 -45.92 21.34 -42.43
C ALA A 92 -47.44 21.59 -42.25
N GLU A 93 -48.15 20.86 -41.39
CA GLU A 93 -49.61 21.04 -41.18
C GLU A 93 -50.01 21.59 -39.79
N GLU A 94 -49.05 21.88 -38.92
CA GLU A 94 -49.33 22.36 -37.55
C GLU A 94 -48.81 23.78 -37.23
N GLU A 95 -48.37 24.55 -38.24
CA GLU A 95 -47.77 25.88 -38.04
C GLU A 95 -48.79 27.04 -38.01
N ASP A 96 -49.96 26.93 -38.64
CA ASP A 96 -50.85 28.11 -38.83
C ASP A 96 -51.84 28.36 -37.67
N ARG A 97 -51.61 27.74 -36.50
CA ARG A 97 -52.47 27.94 -35.30
C ARG A 97 -51.70 28.12 -33.99
N ARG A 98 -50.38 28.29 -34.03
CA ARG A 98 -49.51 28.43 -32.85
C ARG A 98 -48.93 29.83 -32.63
N GLU A 99 -49.10 30.74 -33.57
CA GLU A 99 -48.47 32.07 -33.47
C GLU A 99 -49.17 33.04 -32.48
N GLU A 100 -50.41 32.77 -32.06
CA GLU A 100 -51.12 33.63 -31.09
C GLU A 100 -51.04 33.13 -29.63
N GLU A 101 -50.67 31.86 -29.38
CA GLU A 101 -50.48 31.31 -28.02
C GLU A 101 -49.03 31.42 -27.52
N GLU A 102 -48.04 31.51 -28.42
CA GLU A 102 -46.61 31.59 -28.06
C GLU A 102 -46.18 32.96 -27.51
N GLU A 103 -46.85 34.06 -27.88
CA GLU A 103 -46.49 35.39 -27.42
C GLU A 103 -46.95 35.65 -25.96
N GLU A 104 -48.10 35.09 -25.54
CA GLU A 104 -48.57 35.18 -24.15
C GLU A 104 -47.80 34.27 -23.16
N ASP A 105 -47.33 33.10 -23.59
CA ASP A 105 -46.55 32.18 -22.75
C ASP A 105 -45.07 32.59 -22.63
N ALA A 106 -44.51 33.26 -23.65
CA ALA A 106 -43.17 33.87 -23.58
C ALA A 106 -43.10 35.02 -22.54
N LEU A 107 -44.20 35.75 -22.34
CA LEU A 107 -44.32 36.81 -21.31
C LEU A 107 -44.50 36.25 -19.89
N ARG A 108 -45.12 35.07 -19.72
CA ARG A 108 -45.19 34.37 -18.41
C ARG A 108 -43.85 33.77 -17.96
N ALA A 109 -42.97 33.44 -18.89
CA ALA A 109 -41.67 32.83 -18.59
C ALA A 109 -40.71 33.77 -17.83
N GLN A 110 -40.92 35.09 -17.88
CA GLN A 110 -40.03 36.09 -17.26
C GLN A 110 -40.16 36.21 -15.72
N SER A 111 -41.05 35.45 -15.05
CA SER A 111 -41.16 35.44 -13.58
C SER A 111 -41.38 34.06 -12.94
N SER A 112 -41.18 32.96 -13.69
CA SER A 112 -41.42 31.63 -13.14
C SER A 112 -40.32 31.23 -12.14
N VAL A 113 -40.73 30.90 -10.91
CA VAL A 113 -39.84 30.30 -9.89
C VAL A 113 -40.01 28.80 -9.98
N LEU A 114 -38.90 28.09 -10.16
CA LEU A 114 -38.85 26.64 -10.16
C LEU A 114 -38.72 26.13 -8.72
N ARG A 115 -39.59 25.20 -8.31
CA ARG A 115 -39.45 24.50 -7.02
C ARG A 115 -38.71 23.19 -7.22
N VAL A 116 -37.59 23.06 -6.52
CA VAL A 116 -36.70 21.91 -6.60
C VAL A 116 -36.54 21.31 -5.20
N ASN A 117 -36.82 20.02 -5.05
CA ASN A 117 -36.61 19.27 -3.82
C ASN A 117 -35.43 18.31 -3.99
N VAL A 118 -34.37 18.50 -3.22
CA VAL A 118 -33.18 17.65 -3.25
C VAL A 118 -33.02 16.94 -1.91
N GLY A 119 -33.13 15.61 -1.92
CA GLY A 119 -32.96 14.80 -0.70
C GLY A 119 -33.91 15.19 0.45
N GLY A 120 -35.10 15.73 0.11
CA GLY A 120 -36.09 16.19 1.09
C GLY A 120 -35.99 17.68 1.46
N GLN A 121 -35.00 18.43 0.96
CA GLN A 121 -34.89 19.88 1.15
C GLN A 121 -35.42 20.63 -0.06
N ALA A 122 -36.37 21.54 0.17
CA ALA A 122 -36.97 22.38 -0.86
C ALA A 122 -36.15 23.66 -1.12
N TYR A 123 -35.97 23.97 -2.40
CA TYR A 123 -35.27 25.13 -2.93
C TYR A 123 -36.17 25.86 -3.94
N LEU A 124 -36.12 27.18 -3.92
CA LEU A 124 -36.84 28.06 -4.83
C LEU A 124 -35.82 28.80 -5.70
N LEU A 125 -35.84 28.52 -7.00
CA LEU A 125 -34.85 29.02 -7.95
C LEU A 125 -35.55 29.80 -9.07
N ALA A 126 -35.12 31.03 -9.33
CA ALA A 126 -35.65 31.79 -10.45
C ALA A 126 -35.20 31.16 -11.78
N SER A 127 -36.14 30.89 -12.69
CA SER A 127 -35.83 30.30 -14.00
C SER A 127 -34.80 31.13 -14.80
N ALA A 128 -34.82 32.45 -14.64
CA ALA A 128 -33.83 33.35 -15.24
C ALA A 128 -32.39 33.06 -14.81
N LEU A 129 -32.14 32.73 -13.54
CA LEU A 129 -30.80 32.41 -13.03
C LEU A 129 -30.31 31.05 -13.54
N LEU A 130 -31.23 30.09 -13.68
CA LEU A 130 -30.93 28.77 -14.23
C LEU A 130 -30.62 28.86 -15.73
N ALA A 131 -31.35 29.71 -16.46
CA ALA A 131 -31.16 29.93 -17.90
C ALA A 131 -29.78 30.50 -18.25
N CYS A 132 -29.11 31.21 -17.33
CA CYS A 132 -27.72 31.66 -17.52
C CYS A 132 -26.71 30.52 -17.71
N TYR A 133 -27.07 29.29 -17.32
CA TYR A 133 -26.20 28.12 -17.42
C TYR A 133 -26.91 26.97 -18.14
N PRO A 134 -27.18 27.09 -19.46
CA PRO A 134 -28.06 26.17 -20.19
C PRO A 134 -27.54 24.73 -20.27
N ARG A 135 -26.23 24.52 -20.10
CA ARG A 135 -25.60 23.18 -20.14
C ARG A 135 -25.77 22.39 -18.83
N THR A 136 -26.07 23.05 -17.72
CA THR A 136 -26.27 22.38 -16.44
C THR A 136 -27.62 21.65 -16.42
N ARG A 137 -27.81 20.70 -15.48
CA ARG A 137 -29.06 19.94 -15.38
C ARG A 137 -30.25 20.85 -15.07
N LEU A 138 -30.08 21.80 -14.14
CA LEU A 138 -31.14 22.73 -13.78
C LEU A 138 -31.37 23.83 -14.83
N GLY A 139 -30.33 24.23 -15.57
CA GLY A 139 -30.50 25.12 -16.73
C GLY A 139 -31.31 24.45 -17.83
N ARG A 140 -31.03 23.18 -18.13
CA ARG A 140 -31.85 22.37 -19.05
C ARG A 140 -33.28 22.20 -18.55
N LEU A 141 -33.47 22.03 -17.24
CA LEU A 141 -34.80 21.89 -16.65
C LEU A 141 -35.62 23.18 -16.79
N ALA A 142 -35.00 24.34 -16.63
CA ALA A 142 -35.65 25.65 -16.78
C ALA A 142 -35.95 26.00 -18.24
N LEU A 143 -35.10 25.59 -19.18
CA LEU A 143 -35.23 25.88 -20.61
C LEU A 143 -35.99 24.81 -21.41
N ALA A 144 -36.36 23.68 -20.80
CA ALA A 144 -37.03 22.59 -21.50
C ALA A 144 -38.48 22.97 -21.86
N PRO A 145 -38.85 23.00 -23.16
CA PRO A 145 -40.17 23.44 -23.60
C PRO A 145 -41.25 22.42 -23.22
N SER A 146 -40.99 21.13 -23.45
CA SER A 146 -41.97 20.08 -23.20
C SER A 146 -41.92 19.54 -21.77
N ARG A 147 -43.10 19.21 -21.21
CA ARG A 147 -43.24 18.59 -19.89
C ARG A 147 -42.52 17.25 -19.81
N GLY A 148 -42.56 16.44 -20.88
CA GLY A 148 -41.86 15.15 -20.95
C GLY A 148 -40.35 15.28 -20.79
N ARG A 149 -39.73 16.30 -21.40
CA ARG A 149 -38.29 16.56 -21.28
C ARG A 149 -37.90 17.04 -19.88
N ARG A 150 -38.76 17.81 -19.22
CA ARG A 150 -38.59 18.21 -17.81
C ARG A 150 -38.63 17.01 -16.87
N LEU A 151 -39.59 16.11 -17.07
CA LEU A 151 -39.71 14.87 -16.28
C LEU A 151 -38.53 13.91 -16.49
N GLY A 152 -37.91 13.91 -17.67
CA GLY A 152 -36.69 13.11 -17.92
C GLY A 152 -35.42 13.64 -17.24
N LEU A 153 -35.45 14.84 -16.65
CA LEU A 153 -34.29 15.47 -16.01
C LEU A 153 -34.31 15.36 -14.48
N CYS A 154 -35.48 15.08 -13.88
CA CYS A 154 -35.69 14.86 -12.44
C CYS A 154 -35.97 13.38 -12.14
N ASP A 155 -35.87 12.99 -10.88
CA ASP A 155 -36.14 11.61 -10.46
C ASP A 155 -37.65 11.39 -10.20
N ASP A 156 -38.35 12.42 -9.72
CA ASP A 156 -39.81 12.41 -9.53
C ASP A 156 -40.40 13.83 -9.64
N PHE A 157 -41.72 13.95 -9.80
CA PHE A 157 -42.43 15.24 -9.87
C PHE A 157 -43.77 15.19 -9.12
N GLU A 158 -43.93 16.06 -8.12
CA GLU A 158 -45.18 16.18 -7.37
C GLU A 158 -46.13 17.17 -8.06
N GLU A 159 -47.20 16.65 -8.66
CA GLU A 159 -48.15 17.45 -9.44
C GLU A 159 -48.91 18.49 -8.59
N ARG A 160 -49.16 18.19 -7.30
CA ARG A 160 -49.95 19.06 -6.43
C ARG A 160 -49.20 20.33 -6.02
N THR A 161 -47.89 20.22 -5.83
CA THR A 161 -47.04 21.32 -5.38
C THR A 161 -46.20 21.91 -6.51
N GLY A 162 -46.11 21.21 -7.65
CA GLY A 162 -45.28 21.59 -8.79
C GLY A 162 -43.79 21.45 -8.49
N GLU A 163 -43.41 20.47 -7.66
CA GLU A 163 -42.04 20.30 -7.15
C GLU A 163 -41.29 19.20 -7.90
N TYR A 164 -40.09 19.53 -8.41
CA TYR A 164 -39.19 18.57 -9.05
C TYR A 164 -38.28 17.93 -8.01
N PHE A 165 -38.32 16.60 -7.89
CA PHE A 165 -37.58 15.85 -6.88
C PHE A 165 -36.28 15.23 -7.43
N PHE A 166 -35.24 15.25 -6.59
CA PHE A 166 -33.91 14.68 -6.86
C PHE A 166 -33.42 13.88 -5.64
N ASP A 167 -33.16 12.59 -5.82
CA ASP A 167 -32.63 11.69 -4.77
C ASP A 167 -31.09 11.80 -4.68
N ARG A 168 -30.64 12.95 -4.16
CA ARG A 168 -29.23 13.36 -4.08
C ARG A 168 -28.91 14.04 -2.75
N ASP A 169 -27.61 14.21 -2.48
CA ASP A 169 -27.14 14.79 -1.22
C ASP A 169 -27.47 16.31 -1.14
N PRO A 170 -28.35 16.72 -0.21
CA PRO A 170 -28.72 18.12 -0.05
C PRO A 170 -27.56 19.03 0.36
N ALA A 171 -26.57 18.50 1.09
CA ALA A 171 -25.44 19.29 1.58
C ALA A 171 -24.48 19.70 0.46
N VAL A 172 -24.32 18.86 -0.56
CA VAL A 172 -23.56 19.19 -1.77
C VAL A 172 -24.37 20.13 -2.65
N PHE A 173 -25.68 19.87 -2.78
CA PHE A 173 -26.56 20.72 -3.57
C PHE A 173 -26.62 22.16 -3.05
N GLN A 174 -26.50 22.40 -1.75
CA GLN A 174 -26.41 23.76 -1.20
C GLN A 174 -25.29 24.60 -1.85
N GLN A 175 -24.16 23.98 -2.21
CA GLN A 175 -23.05 24.66 -2.90
C GLN A 175 -23.37 24.92 -4.37
N VAL A 176 -24.05 23.96 -5.03
CA VAL A 176 -24.56 24.09 -6.40
C VAL A 176 -25.61 25.20 -6.49
N HIS A 177 -26.53 25.27 -5.53
CA HIS A 177 -27.50 26.34 -5.38
C HIS A 177 -26.81 27.70 -5.21
N GLY A 178 -25.80 27.79 -4.33
CA GLY A 178 -24.98 28.99 -4.17
C GLY A 178 -24.27 29.43 -5.46
N PHE A 179 -23.87 28.48 -6.31
CA PHE A 179 -23.31 28.77 -7.62
C PHE A 179 -24.32 29.46 -8.56
N TYR A 180 -25.58 29.02 -8.62
CA TYR A 180 -26.58 29.71 -9.46
C TYR A 180 -26.91 31.12 -8.96
N LEU A 181 -26.79 31.37 -7.66
CA LEU A 181 -27.02 32.70 -7.07
C LEU A 181 -25.84 33.66 -7.27
N SER A 182 -24.61 33.15 -7.20
CA SER A 182 -23.39 33.99 -7.17
C SER A 182 -22.54 33.92 -8.44
N GLY A 183 -22.77 32.94 -9.30
CA GLY A 183 -21.90 32.57 -10.42
C GLY A 183 -20.58 31.92 -10.01
N VAL A 184 -20.32 31.77 -8.71
CA VAL A 184 -19.06 31.24 -8.17
C VAL A 184 -19.31 29.95 -7.39
N LEU A 185 -18.57 28.89 -7.71
CA LEU A 185 -18.67 27.63 -6.98
C LEU A 185 -17.83 27.69 -5.69
N ALA A 186 -18.52 27.78 -4.56
CA ALA A 186 -17.88 27.75 -3.25
C ALA A 186 -17.57 26.30 -2.82
N LEU A 187 -16.29 25.96 -2.75
CA LEU A 187 -15.81 24.65 -2.30
C LEU A 187 -15.78 24.59 -0.78
N ARG A 188 -16.61 23.73 -0.17
CA ARG A 188 -16.63 23.55 1.29
C ARG A 188 -15.73 22.38 1.72
N GLY A 189 -14.85 22.62 2.69
CA GLY A 189 -13.96 21.59 3.22
C GLY A 189 -14.71 20.50 3.99
N GLY A 190 -14.41 19.22 3.71
CA GLY A 190 -14.91 18.08 4.48
C GLY A 190 -15.53 16.95 3.65
N ALA A 191 -16.02 17.24 2.45
CA ALA A 191 -16.55 16.21 1.54
C ALA A 191 -15.41 15.38 0.91
N CYS A 192 -15.70 14.11 0.59
CA CYS A 192 -14.80 13.28 -0.21
C CYS A 192 -14.68 13.87 -1.62
N PRO A 193 -13.47 14.24 -2.11
CA PRO A 193 -13.28 14.84 -3.42
C PRO A 193 -13.92 14.04 -4.57
N ARG A 194 -13.86 12.70 -4.50
CA ARG A 194 -14.45 11.81 -5.50
C ARG A 194 -15.98 11.90 -5.53
N ALA A 195 -16.63 11.85 -4.36
CA ALA A 195 -18.08 11.95 -4.26
C ALA A 195 -18.56 13.35 -4.68
N TYR A 196 -17.84 14.39 -4.28
CA TYR A 196 -18.16 15.77 -4.63
C TYR A 196 -18.08 16.03 -6.14
N LEU A 197 -17.04 15.52 -6.83
CA LEU A 197 -16.96 15.61 -8.29
C LEU A 197 -18.08 14.84 -8.99
N GLN A 198 -18.52 13.73 -8.42
CA GLN A 198 -19.61 12.93 -8.97
C GLN A 198 -20.96 13.68 -8.89
N GLU A 199 -21.20 14.37 -7.77
CA GLU A 199 -22.35 15.27 -7.62
C GLU A 199 -22.27 16.45 -8.60
N LEU A 200 -21.13 17.14 -8.68
CA LEU A 200 -20.92 18.22 -9.64
C LEU A 200 -21.18 17.76 -11.09
N GLY A 201 -20.72 16.55 -11.45
CA GLY A 201 -20.99 15.92 -12.73
C GLY A 201 -22.48 15.64 -12.95
N TYR A 202 -23.20 15.15 -11.94
CA TYR A 202 -24.65 14.94 -12.01
C TYR A 202 -25.41 16.25 -12.28
N TRP A 203 -25.04 17.34 -11.61
CA TRP A 203 -25.63 18.67 -11.79
C TRP A 203 -25.14 19.39 -13.05
N GLY A 204 -24.06 18.91 -13.68
CA GLY A 204 -23.42 19.53 -14.84
C GLY A 204 -22.63 20.80 -14.52
N VAL A 205 -22.27 21.02 -13.25
CA VAL A 205 -21.49 22.18 -12.81
C VAL A 205 -20.01 21.83 -12.85
N ARG A 206 -19.24 22.58 -13.64
CA ARG A 206 -17.80 22.33 -13.82
C ARG A 206 -16.99 22.97 -12.68
N LEU A 207 -15.88 22.33 -12.29
CA LEU A 207 -14.96 22.84 -11.25
C LEU A 207 -14.28 24.17 -11.65
N ARG A 208 -14.25 24.50 -12.95
CA ARG A 208 -13.71 25.76 -13.48
C ARG A 208 -14.36 27.01 -12.88
N HIS A 209 -15.59 26.91 -12.38
CA HIS A 209 -16.33 28.02 -11.76
C HIS A 209 -15.91 28.29 -10.31
N ALA A 210 -15.02 27.48 -9.74
CA ALA A 210 -14.44 27.73 -8.42
C ALA A 210 -13.27 28.71 -8.51
N PRO A 211 -13.08 29.59 -7.51
CA PRO A 211 -11.91 30.47 -7.44
C PRO A 211 -10.60 29.67 -7.46
N ARG A 212 -9.56 30.20 -8.10
CA ARG A 212 -8.27 29.51 -8.31
C ARG A 212 -7.65 28.95 -7.02
N CYS A 213 -7.68 29.71 -5.92
CA CYS A 213 -7.14 29.26 -4.64
C CYS A 213 -7.89 28.05 -4.05
N CYS A 214 -9.22 28.04 -4.16
CA CYS A 214 -10.05 26.94 -3.68
C CYS A 214 -9.91 25.71 -4.59
N ARG A 215 -9.81 25.93 -5.91
CA ARG A 215 -9.61 24.86 -6.89
C ARG A 215 -8.29 24.12 -6.66
N LEU A 216 -7.18 24.85 -6.50
CA LEU A 216 -5.87 24.26 -6.22
C LEU A 216 -5.88 23.42 -4.94
N GLY A 217 -6.45 23.95 -3.85
CA GLY A 217 -6.53 23.19 -2.60
C GLY A 217 -7.42 21.94 -2.68
N PHE A 218 -8.45 21.97 -3.53
CA PHE A 218 -9.30 20.79 -3.78
C PHE A 218 -8.59 19.74 -4.64
N GLU A 219 -7.87 20.18 -5.68
CA GLU A 219 -7.05 19.32 -6.55
C GLU A 219 -5.93 18.63 -5.76
N GLU A 220 -5.22 19.36 -4.89
CA GLU A 220 -4.21 18.80 -3.99
C GLU A 220 -4.80 17.69 -3.12
N ARG A 221 -5.94 17.95 -2.47
CA ARG A 221 -6.63 16.96 -1.63
C ARG A 221 -7.16 15.75 -2.42
N ARG A 222 -7.57 15.96 -3.67
CA ARG A 222 -7.97 14.89 -4.61
C ARG A 222 -6.78 14.01 -4.93
N ASP A 223 -5.63 14.61 -5.22
CA ASP A 223 -4.42 13.90 -5.61
C ASP A 223 -3.83 13.14 -4.41
N GLU A 224 -3.85 13.72 -3.21
CA GLU A 224 -3.55 13.02 -1.95
C GLU A 224 -4.44 11.78 -1.75
N LEU A 225 -5.76 11.93 -1.91
CA LEU A 225 -6.69 10.81 -1.78
C LEU A 225 -6.42 9.73 -2.84
N ARG A 226 -6.13 10.12 -4.08
CA ARG A 226 -5.78 9.21 -5.19
C ARG A 226 -4.52 8.42 -4.86
N GLU A 227 -3.47 9.07 -4.34
CA GLU A 227 -2.24 8.40 -3.92
C GLU A 227 -2.49 7.43 -2.76
N GLN A 228 -3.31 7.83 -1.77
CA GLN A 228 -3.69 6.96 -0.66
C GLN A 228 -4.45 5.71 -1.13
N LEU A 229 -5.41 5.88 -2.06
CA LEU A 229 -6.17 4.78 -2.64
C LEU A 229 -5.28 3.86 -3.49
N LYS A 230 -4.31 4.41 -4.23
CA LYS A 230 -3.31 3.62 -4.97
C LYS A 230 -2.50 2.74 -4.03
N ILE A 231 -1.96 3.32 -2.95
CA ILE A 231 -1.21 2.58 -1.92
C ILE A 231 -2.07 1.47 -1.30
N GLN A 232 -3.33 1.78 -0.93
CA GLN A 232 -4.25 0.77 -0.41
C GLN A 232 -4.55 -0.32 -1.44
N GLY A 233 -4.70 0.03 -2.71
CA GLY A 233 -4.91 -0.91 -3.82
C GLY A 233 -3.73 -1.86 -3.99
N GLU A 234 -2.50 -1.34 -3.96
CA GLU A 234 -1.28 -2.14 -4.05
C GLU A 234 -1.08 -3.05 -2.83
N LEU A 235 -1.36 -2.56 -1.62
CA LEU A 235 -1.37 -3.38 -0.40
C LEU A 235 -2.43 -4.49 -0.46
N ARG A 236 -3.63 -4.18 -0.97
CA ARG A 236 -4.69 -5.18 -1.19
C ARG A 236 -4.28 -6.19 -2.26
N ALA A 237 -3.68 -5.76 -3.36
CA ALA A 237 -3.20 -6.63 -4.42
C ALA A 237 -2.08 -7.56 -3.94
N GLN A 238 -1.16 -7.06 -3.10
CA GLN A 238 -0.16 -7.89 -2.40
C GLN A 238 -0.84 -8.90 -1.48
N ALA A 239 -1.78 -8.47 -0.63
CA ALA A 239 -2.51 -9.36 0.25
C ALA A 239 -3.35 -10.39 -0.52
N GLN A 240 -3.94 -10.04 -1.67
CA GLN A 240 -4.68 -10.96 -2.55
C GLN A 240 -3.75 -11.93 -3.29
N ALA A 241 -2.57 -11.48 -3.72
CA ALA A 241 -1.55 -12.35 -4.30
C ALA A 241 -1.02 -13.35 -3.26
N GLU A 242 -0.88 -12.93 -1.99
CA GLU A 242 -0.53 -13.79 -0.86
C GLU A 242 -1.70 -14.71 -0.43
N ALA A 243 -2.94 -14.26 -0.59
CA ALA A 243 -4.18 -14.99 -0.30
C ALA A 243 -4.73 -15.79 -1.50
N ALA A 244 -3.92 -16.01 -2.54
CA ALA A 244 -4.25 -16.83 -3.70
C ALA A 244 -4.33 -18.34 -3.37
N ASP A 245 -4.99 -18.70 -2.26
CA ASP A 245 -5.40 -20.05 -1.91
C ASP A 245 -6.28 -20.69 -3.02
N VAL A 246 -6.91 -19.84 -3.85
CA VAL A 246 -7.74 -20.25 -5.00
C VAL A 246 -6.95 -20.95 -6.11
N LEU A 247 -5.66 -20.62 -6.30
CA LEU A 247 -4.80 -21.23 -7.33
C LEU A 247 -4.48 -22.72 -7.05
N PHE A 248 -4.52 -23.13 -5.79
CA PHE A 248 -4.24 -24.52 -5.40
C PHE A 248 -5.46 -25.44 -5.53
N HIS A 249 -6.68 -24.89 -5.58
CA HIS A 249 -7.93 -25.67 -5.64
C HIS A 249 -8.17 -26.37 -7.00
N HIS A 250 -7.51 -25.94 -8.08
CA HIS A 250 -7.64 -26.56 -9.41
C HIS A 250 -6.50 -27.53 -9.78
N MET A 251 -5.52 -27.74 -8.89
CA MET A 251 -4.43 -28.69 -9.17
C MET A 251 -4.83 -30.14 -8.87
N ARG A 252 -4.93 -30.97 -9.92
CA ARG A 252 -5.37 -32.38 -9.86
C ARG A 252 -4.47 -33.32 -9.01
N CYS A 253 -3.23 -32.94 -8.69
CA CYS A 253 -2.30 -33.77 -7.91
C CYS A 253 -1.51 -32.93 -6.88
N LEU A 254 -1.31 -33.46 -5.66
CA LEU A 254 -0.56 -32.86 -4.54
C LEU A 254 -1.00 -31.44 -4.09
N GLY A 255 -2.10 -30.88 -4.60
CA GLY A 255 -2.65 -29.58 -4.21
C GLY A 255 -2.65 -29.30 -2.70
N PRO A 256 -3.27 -30.15 -1.86
CA PRO A 256 -3.33 -29.91 -0.41
C PRO A 256 -1.97 -30.01 0.30
N GLN A 257 -1.04 -30.83 -0.20
CA GLN A 257 0.31 -30.94 0.37
C GLN A 257 1.17 -29.74 -0.03
N ARG A 258 1.09 -29.30 -1.29
CA ARG A 258 1.74 -28.08 -1.77
C ARG A 258 1.22 -26.84 -1.06
N GLN A 259 -0.09 -26.74 -0.83
CA GLN A 259 -0.69 -25.64 -0.08
C GLN A 259 -0.21 -25.61 1.38
N ARG A 260 -0.09 -26.78 2.03
CA ARG A 260 0.51 -26.88 3.37
C ARG A 260 1.97 -26.42 3.38
N LEU A 261 2.76 -26.83 2.39
CA LEU A 261 4.17 -26.42 2.26
C LEU A 261 4.30 -24.91 1.94
N TRP A 262 3.44 -24.38 1.09
CA TRP A 262 3.35 -22.95 0.77
C TRP A 262 3.03 -22.13 2.02
N ASN A 263 2.01 -22.53 2.79
CA ASN A 263 1.65 -21.88 4.05
C ASN A 263 2.78 -21.98 5.09
N LEU A 264 3.58 -23.05 5.06
CA LEU A 264 4.73 -23.23 5.94
C LEU A 264 5.91 -22.31 5.57
N MET A 265 6.17 -22.11 4.26
CA MET A 265 7.35 -21.40 3.75
C MET A 265 7.14 -19.90 3.50
N GLU A 266 5.91 -19.49 3.14
CA GLU A 266 5.59 -18.11 2.74
C GLU A 266 4.80 -17.35 3.82
N LYS A 267 3.96 -18.04 4.62
CA LYS A 267 3.15 -17.42 5.68
C LYS A 267 3.71 -17.75 7.08
N PRO A 268 4.64 -16.93 7.64
CA PRO A 268 5.29 -17.23 8.91
C PRO A 268 4.32 -17.31 10.10
N PHE A 269 3.14 -16.68 10.01
CA PHE A 269 2.14 -16.68 11.08
C PHE A 269 1.11 -17.81 10.99
N SER A 270 1.15 -18.65 9.94
CA SER A 270 0.17 -19.72 9.70
C SER A 270 0.22 -20.81 10.78
N SER A 271 1.41 -21.13 11.28
CA SER A 271 1.63 -22.20 12.26
C SER A 271 2.86 -21.92 13.13
N VAL A 272 2.97 -22.62 14.27
CA VAL A 272 4.18 -22.55 15.09
C VAL A 272 5.41 -23.05 14.30
N ALA A 273 5.23 -24.08 13.47
CA ALA A 273 6.29 -24.59 12.60
C ALA A 273 6.77 -23.55 11.58
N ALA A 274 5.85 -22.78 10.97
CA ALA A 274 6.19 -21.70 10.05
C ALA A 274 7.00 -20.59 10.73
N LYS A 275 6.66 -20.26 11.98
CA LYS A 275 7.45 -19.32 12.79
C LYS A 275 8.86 -19.83 13.04
N VAL A 276 9.00 -21.11 13.42
CA VAL A 276 10.31 -21.74 13.66
C VAL A 276 11.16 -21.69 12.40
N ILE A 277 10.59 -22.01 11.22
CA ILE A 277 11.30 -21.94 9.94
C ILE A 277 11.71 -20.51 9.59
N GLY A 278 10.83 -19.52 9.81
CA GLY A 278 11.17 -18.11 9.59
C GLY A 278 12.31 -17.62 10.49
N VAL A 279 12.28 -17.99 11.78
CA VAL A 279 13.36 -17.68 12.73
C VAL A 279 14.65 -18.39 12.35
N ALA A 280 14.58 -19.68 11.98
CA ALA A 280 15.73 -20.44 11.52
C ALA A 280 16.36 -19.81 10.27
N SER A 281 15.55 -19.43 9.27
CA SER A 281 16.04 -18.75 8.06
C SER A 281 16.75 -17.44 8.40
N SER A 282 16.18 -16.62 9.30
CA SER A 282 16.82 -15.38 9.78
C SER A 282 18.16 -15.66 10.48
N PHE A 283 18.22 -16.71 11.30
CA PHE A 283 19.45 -17.14 11.98
C PHE A 283 20.53 -17.61 11.00
N PHE A 284 20.19 -18.45 10.02
CA PHE A 284 21.13 -18.90 8.99
C PHE A 284 21.65 -17.74 8.13
N VAL A 285 20.81 -16.73 7.83
CA VAL A 285 21.28 -15.49 7.20
C VAL A 285 22.32 -14.80 8.07
N LEU A 286 22.05 -14.59 9.36
CA LEU A 286 23.02 -13.98 10.27
C LEU A 286 24.34 -14.77 10.33
N VAL A 287 24.28 -16.08 10.53
CA VAL A 287 25.47 -16.96 10.56
C VAL A 287 26.25 -16.86 9.25
N SER A 288 25.56 -16.85 8.11
CA SER A 288 26.22 -16.68 6.80
C SER A 288 26.90 -15.33 6.68
N VAL A 289 26.30 -14.23 7.15
CA VAL A 289 26.91 -12.89 7.06
C VAL A 289 28.15 -12.81 7.95
N VAL A 290 28.07 -13.34 9.17
CA VAL A 290 29.22 -13.44 10.08
C VAL A 290 30.32 -14.29 9.45
N ALA A 291 29.97 -15.46 8.88
CA ALA A 291 30.93 -16.32 8.19
C ALA A 291 31.58 -15.61 6.99
N LEU A 292 30.85 -14.75 6.26
CA LEU A 292 31.41 -13.95 5.17
C LEU A 292 32.49 -13.00 5.68
N ALA A 293 32.18 -12.27 6.75
CA ALA A 293 33.10 -11.30 7.34
C ALA A 293 34.34 -12.01 7.91
N LEU A 294 34.13 -13.11 8.62
CA LEU A 294 35.19 -13.96 9.15
C LEU A 294 36.09 -14.54 8.04
N ASN A 295 35.53 -14.87 6.87
CA ASN A 295 36.27 -15.32 5.69
C ASN A 295 37.10 -14.22 5.02
N THR A 296 37.01 -12.97 5.47
CA THR A 296 37.90 -11.88 5.01
C THR A 296 39.08 -11.66 5.95
N VAL A 297 39.05 -12.24 7.16
CA VAL A 297 40.14 -12.08 8.14
C VAL A 297 41.30 -13.00 7.74
N GLU A 298 42.43 -12.40 7.39
CA GLU A 298 43.64 -13.11 6.98
C GLU A 298 44.20 -14.00 8.10
N GLU A 299 44.10 -13.58 9.36
CA GLU A 299 44.53 -14.35 10.54
C GLU A 299 43.76 -15.67 10.74
N MET A 300 42.58 -15.80 10.14
CA MET A 300 41.77 -17.02 10.20
C MET A 300 42.01 -17.96 9.00
N HIS A 301 42.72 -17.51 7.98
CA HIS A 301 43.21 -18.42 6.95
C HIS A 301 44.41 -19.17 7.54
N PRO A 302 44.42 -20.52 7.48
CA PRO A 302 45.57 -21.29 7.95
C PRO A 302 46.82 -20.73 7.30
N GLN A 303 47.75 -20.22 8.11
CA GLN A 303 49.07 -19.81 7.64
C GLN A 303 49.65 -20.98 6.87
N HIS A 304 49.92 -20.81 5.58
CA HIS A 304 50.70 -21.77 4.80
C HIS A 304 52.02 -21.95 5.56
N PRO A 305 52.27 -23.11 6.22
CA PRO A 305 53.55 -23.31 6.86
C PRO A 305 54.57 -23.35 5.72
N LEU A 306 55.60 -22.53 5.84
CA LEU A 306 56.74 -22.55 4.95
C LEU A 306 57.22 -24.00 4.79
N GLN A 307 56.98 -24.53 3.58
CA GLN A 307 57.82 -25.45 2.84
C GLN A 307 58.74 -26.36 3.70
N HIS A 308 58.27 -27.58 3.98
CA HIS A 308 59.17 -28.73 4.01
C HIS A 308 58.51 -29.96 3.37
N HIS A 309 59.32 -30.66 2.58
CA HIS A 309 59.00 -31.63 1.54
C HIS A 309 58.11 -32.83 1.87
N GLN A 310 57.46 -33.31 0.79
CA GLN A 310 57.09 -34.70 0.44
C GLN A 310 55.92 -35.37 1.20
N HIS A 311 54.72 -35.36 0.60
CA HIS A 311 54.06 -36.53 -0.04
C HIS A 311 52.65 -36.10 -0.52
N PRO A 312 52.14 -36.57 -1.69
CA PRO A 312 50.76 -36.29 -2.09
C PRO A 312 49.80 -37.13 -1.25
N GLN A 313 49.01 -36.49 -0.40
CA GLN A 313 47.82 -37.11 0.18
C GLN A 313 46.64 -36.19 -0.08
N HIS A 314 45.80 -36.64 -1.02
CA HIS A 314 44.42 -36.21 -1.17
C HIS A 314 43.70 -36.31 0.18
N GLN A 315 43.47 -35.18 0.84
CA GLN A 315 42.25 -34.85 1.57
C GLN A 315 42.44 -33.41 2.05
N HIS A 316 41.88 -32.41 1.36
CA HIS A 316 41.79 -31.07 1.93
C HIS A 316 40.83 -31.15 3.13
N PRO A 317 41.27 -30.99 4.40
CA PRO A 317 40.32 -30.82 5.48
C PRO A 317 39.72 -29.43 5.30
N HIS A 318 38.52 -29.36 4.74
CA HIS A 318 37.76 -28.11 4.62
C HIS A 318 37.74 -27.42 5.97
N GLY A 319 38.23 -26.18 6.01
CA GLY A 319 38.29 -25.40 7.25
C GLY A 319 36.90 -25.30 7.90
N PRO A 320 36.81 -25.14 9.23
CA PRO A 320 35.52 -25.08 9.93
C PRO A 320 34.60 -24.00 9.35
N LEU A 321 35.17 -22.91 8.85
CA LEU A 321 34.44 -21.80 8.24
C LEU A 321 33.87 -22.15 6.85
N GLU A 322 34.58 -22.94 6.04
CA GLU A 322 34.08 -23.46 4.75
C GLU A 322 32.92 -24.43 4.96
N GLN A 323 32.97 -25.25 6.01
CA GLN A 323 31.87 -26.15 6.38
C GLN A 323 30.62 -25.37 6.80
N VAL A 324 30.80 -24.30 7.58
CA VAL A 324 29.69 -23.40 7.96
C VAL A 324 29.09 -22.73 6.72
N GLU A 325 29.91 -22.25 5.78
CA GLU A 325 29.41 -21.71 4.52
C GLU A 325 28.65 -22.75 3.71
N ALA A 326 29.20 -23.96 3.53
CA ALA A 326 28.55 -25.05 2.82
C ALA A 326 27.20 -25.41 3.45
N LEU A 327 27.13 -25.48 4.78
CA LEU A 327 25.89 -25.73 5.52
C LEU A 327 24.85 -24.63 5.31
N CYS A 328 25.26 -23.35 5.40
CA CYS A 328 24.36 -22.22 5.16
C CYS A 328 23.85 -22.21 3.72
N MET A 329 24.72 -22.50 2.75
CA MET A 329 24.34 -22.59 1.35
C MET A 329 23.37 -23.76 1.12
N ALA A 330 23.65 -24.94 1.67
CA ALA A 330 22.74 -26.08 1.61
C ALA A 330 21.36 -25.75 2.20
N PHE A 331 21.32 -25.00 3.29
CA PHE A 331 20.06 -24.52 3.86
C PHE A 331 19.33 -23.54 2.93
N PHE A 332 20.04 -22.57 2.33
CA PHE A 332 19.42 -21.61 1.40
C PHE A 332 18.93 -22.25 0.11
N THR A 333 19.65 -23.25 -0.40
CA THR A 333 19.26 -23.99 -1.60
C THR A 333 18.05 -24.87 -1.31
N LEU A 334 18.02 -25.56 -0.17
CA LEU A 334 16.83 -26.27 0.30
C LEU A 334 15.64 -25.31 0.43
N GLU A 335 15.83 -24.14 1.04
CA GLU A 335 14.78 -23.15 1.21
C GLU A 335 14.21 -22.67 -0.14
N PHE A 336 15.08 -22.38 -1.10
CA PHE A 336 14.69 -21.98 -2.46
C PHE A 336 13.97 -23.11 -3.21
N LEU A 337 14.47 -24.35 -3.13
CA LEU A 337 13.84 -25.51 -3.76
C LEU A 337 12.46 -25.81 -3.17
N LEU A 338 12.31 -25.76 -1.85
CA LEU A 338 11.02 -25.92 -1.17
C LEU A 338 10.03 -24.86 -1.63
N ARG A 339 10.47 -23.60 -1.80
CA ARG A 339 9.64 -22.55 -2.39
C ARG A 339 9.27 -22.86 -3.83
N LEU A 340 10.24 -23.17 -4.69
CA LEU A 340 10.01 -23.49 -6.09
C LEU A 340 8.97 -24.62 -6.27
N VAL A 341 9.08 -25.70 -5.49
CA VAL A 341 8.15 -26.84 -5.52
C VAL A 341 6.77 -26.49 -4.97
N SER A 342 6.71 -25.61 -3.96
CA SER A 342 5.44 -25.17 -3.36
C SER A 342 4.66 -24.19 -4.24
N THR A 343 5.31 -23.52 -5.20
CA THR A 343 4.67 -22.50 -6.03
C THR A 343 3.71 -23.10 -7.07
N PRO A 344 2.57 -22.44 -7.33
CA PRO A 344 1.65 -22.87 -8.39
C PRO A 344 2.13 -22.42 -9.78
N ASP A 345 2.70 -21.21 -9.88
CA ASP A 345 3.12 -20.59 -11.15
C ASP A 345 4.61 -20.19 -11.14
N LEU A 346 5.44 -20.89 -11.92
CA LEU A 346 6.88 -20.61 -12.00
C LEU A 346 7.20 -19.23 -12.61
N ARG A 347 6.41 -18.77 -13.59
CA ARG A 347 6.63 -17.46 -14.22
C ARG A 347 6.41 -16.31 -13.24
N ARG A 348 5.33 -16.40 -12.45
CA ARG A 348 5.03 -15.42 -11.41
C ARG A 348 6.07 -15.48 -10.29
N PHE A 349 6.52 -16.69 -9.96
CA PHE A 349 7.60 -16.90 -9.00
C PHE A 349 8.90 -16.23 -9.44
N ALA A 350 9.33 -16.42 -10.70
CA ALA A 350 10.55 -15.83 -11.24
C ALA A 350 10.51 -14.30 -11.37
N SER A 351 9.31 -13.73 -11.59
CA SER A 351 9.11 -12.27 -11.68
C SER A 351 9.02 -11.59 -10.30
N SER A 352 8.93 -12.34 -9.21
CA SER A 352 8.86 -11.79 -7.85
C SER A 352 10.24 -11.36 -7.33
N ALA A 353 10.36 -10.11 -6.91
CA ALA A 353 11.62 -9.54 -6.40
C ALA A 353 12.20 -10.30 -5.19
N LEU A 354 11.36 -10.79 -4.28
CA LEU A 354 11.81 -11.56 -3.10
C LEU A 354 12.38 -12.93 -3.48
N ASN A 355 11.85 -13.56 -4.53
CA ASN A 355 12.33 -14.85 -5.02
C ASN A 355 13.59 -14.68 -5.86
N LEU A 356 13.72 -13.57 -6.60
CA LEU A 356 14.96 -13.19 -7.27
C LEU A 356 16.09 -12.99 -6.26
N VAL A 357 15.83 -12.34 -5.12
CA VAL A 357 16.81 -12.20 -4.03
C VAL A 357 17.26 -13.56 -3.49
N ASP A 358 16.32 -14.49 -3.28
CA ASP A 358 16.67 -15.86 -2.85
C ASP A 358 17.54 -16.60 -3.91
N LEU A 359 17.28 -16.38 -5.20
CA LEU A 359 18.08 -16.96 -6.30
C LEU A 359 19.49 -16.34 -6.35
N VAL A 360 19.61 -15.01 -6.31
CA VAL A 360 20.88 -14.30 -6.35
C VAL A 360 21.76 -14.66 -5.14
N ALA A 361 21.16 -14.98 -3.99
CA ALA A 361 21.89 -15.42 -2.81
C ALA A 361 22.59 -16.78 -2.99
N ILE A 362 22.03 -17.69 -3.81
CA ILE A 362 22.60 -19.03 -4.05
C ILE A 362 23.42 -19.11 -5.35
N LEU A 363 23.15 -18.23 -6.31
CA LEU A 363 23.75 -18.21 -7.64
C LEU A 363 25.29 -18.26 -7.66
N PRO A 364 26.03 -17.53 -6.80
CA PRO A 364 27.49 -17.50 -6.90
C PRO A 364 28.14 -18.86 -6.70
N LEU A 365 27.59 -19.72 -5.82
CA LEU A 365 28.10 -21.07 -5.59
C LEU A 365 27.92 -21.96 -6.83
N TYR A 366 26.72 -21.96 -7.41
CA TYR A 366 26.44 -22.79 -8.58
C TYR A 366 27.19 -22.30 -9.82
N LEU A 367 27.33 -20.99 -9.97
CA LEU A 367 28.10 -20.42 -11.08
C LEU A 367 29.59 -20.73 -10.94
N GLN A 368 30.12 -20.73 -9.71
CA GLN A 368 31.48 -21.19 -9.42
C GLN A 368 31.66 -22.68 -9.76
N LEU A 369 30.77 -23.55 -9.29
CA LEU A 369 30.79 -24.98 -9.61
C LEU A 369 30.67 -25.25 -11.12
N LEU A 370 29.84 -24.47 -11.82
CA LEU A 370 29.68 -24.56 -13.27
C LEU A 370 30.97 -24.15 -14.00
N LEU A 371 31.62 -23.07 -13.59
CA LEU A 371 32.88 -22.60 -14.18
C LEU A 371 34.02 -23.60 -13.95
N GLU A 372 34.12 -24.15 -12.74
CA GLU A 372 35.10 -25.17 -12.39
C GLU A 372 34.83 -26.47 -13.15
N GLY A 373 33.56 -26.86 -13.33
CA GLY A 373 33.16 -28.04 -14.09
C GLY A 373 33.37 -27.91 -15.61
N LEU A 374 33.09 -26.74 -16.20
CA LEU A 374 33.30 -26.48 -17.64
C LEU A 374 34.78 -26.26 -17.98
N GLY A 375 35.51 -25.51 -17.15
CA GLY A 375 36.96 -25.38 -17.25
C GLY A 375 37.67 -26.72 -17.03
N GLY A 376 37.07 -27.56 -16.20
CA GLY A 376 37.45 -28.95 -15.93
C GLY A 376 36.94 -30.00 -16.94
N ALA A 377 36.17 -29.64 -17.96
CA ALA A 377 35.74 -30.59 -19.00
C ALA A 377 36.53 -30.42 -20.31
N GLY A 378 37.12 -29.23 -20.53
CA GLY A 378 37.95 -28.93 -21.70
C GLY A 378 39.31 -29.66 -21.75
N TRP A 379 39.72 -30.36 -20.69
CA TRP A 379 40.96 -31.14 -20.64
C TRP A 379 40.74 -32.67 -20.79
N ALA A 380 39.49 -33.14 -20.77
CA ALA A 380 39.19 -34.58 -20.77
C ALA A 380 38.62 -35.12 -22.10
N ALA A 381 38.38 -34.26 -23.10
CA ALA A 381 37.82 -34.65 -24.40
C ALA A 381 38.71 -34.20 -25.57
N GLY A 382 39.89 -34.82 -25.70
CA GLY A 382 40.67 -34.84 -26.94
C GLY A 382 41.10 -36.29 -27.22
N PRO A 383 40.62 -36.93 -28.30
CA PRO A 383 40.94 -38.33 -28.57
C PRO A 383 42.31 -38.46 -29.24
N GLY A 384 43.19 -39.25 -28.61
CA GLY A 384 44.20 -40.07 -29.30
C GLY A 384 45.42 -39.41 -29.95
N GLY A 385 46.59 -39.69 -29.38
CA GLY A 385 47.76 -40.19 -30.12
C GLY A 385 48.72 -39.18 -30.76
N GLY A 386 50.01 -39.34 -30.44
CA GLY A 386 51.13 -38.91 -31.29
C GLY A 386 51.99 -37.80 -30.70
N GLU A 387 53.21 -38.19 -30.31
CA GLU A 387 54.30 -37.35 -29.84
C GLU A 387 54.66 -36.24 -30.83
N THR A 388 54.76 -34.97 -30.38
CA THR A 388 55.79 -33.99 -30.79
C THR A 388 55.64 -32.68 -29.98
N SER A 389 56.76 -32.23 -29.40
CA SER A 389 57.06 -31.03 -28.58
C SER A 389 56.01 -29.91 -28.41
N PRO A 390 55.75 -29.41 -27.17
CA PRO A 390 54.92 -28.22 -26.97
C PRO A 390 55.75 -26.94 -27.11
N GLY A 391 55.25 -26.00 -27.92
CA GLY A 391 55.76 -24.64 -28.04
C GLY A 391 55.31 -23.75 -26.86
N ARG A 392 56.21 -22.87 -26.42
CA ARG A 392 56.03 -21.86 -25.34
C ARG A 392 54.85 -20.87 -25.56
N GLU A 393 54.16 -20.94 -26.68
CA GLU A 393 53.05 -20.04 -27.04
C GLU A 393 51.70 -20.51 -26.47
N GLN A 394 51.49 -21.82 -26.25
CA GLN A 394 50.26 -22.33 -25.60
C GLN A 394 50.24 -22.12 -24.07
N GLU A 395 51.40 -21.93 -23.44
CA GLU A 395 51.52 -21.69 -22.00
C GLU A 395 51.14 -20.24 -21.61
N LEU A 396 51.33 -19.28 -22.52
CA LEU A 396 51.00 -17.87 -22.26
C LEU A 396 49.48 -17.60 -22.34
N GLU A 397 48.80 -18.21 -23.30
CA GLU A 397 47.33 -18.09 -23.44
C GLU A 397 46.57 -18.83 -22.33
N THR A 398 47.11 -19.95 -21.85
CA THR A 398 46.53 -20.69 -20.71
C THR A 398 46.70 -19.94 -19.39
N VAL A 399 47.84 -19.26 -19.16
CA VAL A 399 48.04 -18.40 -17.97
C VAL A 399 47.13 -17.17 -17.97
N GLY A 400 46.91 -16.53 -19.13
CA GLY A 400 45.98 -15.40 -19.26
C GLY A 400 44.52 -15.79 -18.97
N ARG A 401 44.09 -16.97 -19.42
CA ARG A 401 42.73 -17.50 -19.18
C ARG A 401 42.53 -17.93 -17.73
N VAL A 402 43.55 -18.49 -17.06
CA VAL A 402 43.51 -18.79 -15.61
C VAL A 402 43.42 -17.51 -14.77
N GLY A 403 44.11 -16.44 -15.17
CA GLY A 403 43.98 -15.12 -14.53
C GLY A 403 42.58 -14.51 -14.67
N GLN A 404 41.97 -14.60 -15.86
CA GLN A 404 40.59 -14.16 -16.09
C GLN A 404 39.57 -14.96 -15.29
N VAL A 405 39.72 -16.30 -15.23
CA VAL A 405 38.87 -17.16 -14.39
C VAL A 405 39.04 -16.82 -12.92
N GLY A 406 40.26 -16.60 -12.43
CA GLY A 406 40.52 -16.16 -11.06
C GLY A 406 39.87 -14.81 -10.72
N GLN A 407 39.88 -13.87 -11.67
CA GLN A 407 39.20 -12.56 -11.52
C GLN A 407 37.68 -12.72 -11.46
N VAL A 408 37.10 -13.59 -12.30
CA VAL A 408 35.66 -13.90 -12.27
C VAL A 408 35.28 -14.59 -10.97
N LEU A 409 36.07 -15.56 -10.49
CA LEU A 409 35.85 -16.23 -9.20
C LEU A 409 35.91 -15.24 -8.03
N ARG A 410 36.82 -14.25 -8.08
CA ARG A 410 36.88 -13.16 -7.10
C ARG A 410 35.61 -12.32 -7.11
N LEU A 411 35.08 -11.99 -8.29
CA LEU A 411 33.81 -11.27 -8.42
C LEU A 411 32.63 -12.11 -7.89
N MET A 412 32.59 -13.42 -8.18
CA MET A 412 31.58 -14.33 -7.63
C MET A 412 31.61 -14.38 -6.09
N ARG A 413 32.80 -14.31 -5.49
CA ARG A 413 32.94 -14.24 -4.03
C ARG A 413 32.30 -12.96 -3.46
N LEU A 414 32.42 -11.83 -4.15
CA LEU A 414 31.76 -10.57 -3.76
C LEU A 414 30.23 -10.66 -3.88
N LEU A 415 29.71 -11.33 -4.91
CA LEU A 415 28.26 -11.52 -5.07
C LEU A 415 27.61 -12.25 -3.87
N ARG A 416 28.38 -13.02 -3.08
CA ARG A 416 27.89 -13.65 -1.85
C ARG A 416 27.35 -12.63 -0.84
N ILE A 417 27.78 -11.36 -0.89
CA ILE A 417 27.27 -10.30 -0.02
C ILE A 417 25.77 -10.05 -0.23
N PHE A 418 25.25 -10.31 -1.44
CA PHE A 418 23.82 -10.17 -1.74
C PHE A 418 22.93 -11.10 -0.92
N ARG A 419 23.47 -12.15 -0.27
CA ARG A 419 22.72 -12.97 0.70
C ARG A 419 22.17 -12.16 1.88
N ILE A 420 22.78 -11.01 2.20
CA ILE A 420 22.25 -10.06 3.21
C ILE A 420 20.84 -9.58 2.83
N LEU A 421 20.57 -9.40 1.52
CA LEU A 421 19.26 -8.94 1.04
C LEU A 421 18.14 -9.92 1.37
N LYS A 422 18.46 -11.20 1.66
CA LYS A 422 17.48 -12.18 2.12
C LYS A 422 16.79 -11.79 3.43
N LEU A 423 17.42 -10.90 4.24
CA LEU A 423 16.77 -10.28 5.39
C LEU A 423 15.51 -9.48 5.01
N ALA A 424 15.37 -9.04 3.76
CA ALA A 424 14.18 -8.34 3.28
C ALA A 424 12.91 -9.17 3.42
N ARG A 425 12.99 -10.50 3.29
CA ARG A 425 11.83 -11.39 3.46
C ARG A 425 11.29 -11.36 4.90
N HIS A 426 12.19 -11.21 5.87
CA HIS A 426 11.87 -11.25 7.30
C HIS A 426 11.71 -9.86 7.93
N SER A 427 12.17 -8.81 7.24
CA SER A 427 12.10 -7.43 7.70
C SER A 427 10.99 -6.65 7.00
N THR A 428 9.94 -6.33 7.76
CA THR A 428 8.87 -5.42 7.30
C THR A 428 9.41 -4.04 6.93
N GLY A 429 10.40 -3.55 7.70
CA GLY A 429 11.06 -2.29 7.43
C GLY A 429 11.80 -2.26 6.10
N LEU A 430 12.52 -3.34 5.75
CA LEU A 430 13.26 -3.40 4.49
C LEU A 430 12.33 -3.56 3.28
N ARG A 431 11.20 -4.27 3.42
CA ARG A 431 10.12 -4.31 2.41
C ARG A 431 9.50 -2.93 2.20
N ALA A 432 9.18 -2.25 3.30
CA ALA A 432 8.65 -0.88 3.26
C ALA A 432 9.63 0.07 2.60
N PHE A 433 10.92 -0.01 2.94
CA PHE A 433 11.97 0.82 2.36
C PHE A 433 12.11 0.60 0.84
N GLY A 434 12.20 -0.65 0.38
CA GLY A 434 12.28 -0.96 -1.05
C GLY A 434 11.08 -0.46 -1.84
N PHE A 435 9.87 -0.57 -1.28
CA PHE A 435 8.66 -0.02 -1.88
C PHE A 435 8.71 1.51 -1.96
N THR A 436 9.14 2.17 -0.87
CA THR A 436 9.23 3.64 -0.83
C THR A 436 10.25 4.19 -1.81
N LEU A 437 11.37 3.50 -2.03
CA LEU A 437 12.35 3.83 -3.07
C LEU A 437 11.75 3.70 -4.48
N ARG A 438 10.97 2.65 -4.74
CA ARG A 438 10.30 2.47 -6.03
C ARG A 438 9.28 3.57 -6.29
N GLN A 439 8.52 3.95 -5.27
CA GLN A 439 7.52 5.02 -5.39
C GLN A 439 8.17 6.39 -5.55
N CYS A 440 9.28 6.65 -4.84
CA CYS A 440 9.99 7.92 -4.87
C CYS A 440 11.13 7.93 -5.90
N TYR A 441 11.12 7.05 -6.90
CA TYR A 441 12.27 6.88 -7.81
C TYR A 441 12.62 8.17 -8.56
N GLN A 442 11.63 8.97 -8.95
CA GLN A 442 11.86 10.26 -9.60
C GLN A 442 12.56 11.26 -8.67
N GLN A 443 12.14 11.31 -7.40
CA GLN A 443 12.71 12.20 -6.39
C GLN A 443 14.14 11.77 -6.03
N VAL A 444 14.37 10.47 -5.85
CA VAL A 444 15.70 9.89 -5.60
C VAL A 444 16.61 10.07 -6.83
N GLY A 445 16.08 9.88 -8.04
CA GLY A 445 16.82 10.10 -9.29
C GLY A 445 17.23 11.56 -9.48
N CYS A 446 16.32 12.49 -9.20
CA CYS A 446 16.59 13.93 -9.23
C CYS A 446 17.65 14.33 -8.19
N LEU A 447 17.57 13.78 -6.97
CA LEU A 447 18.59 13.94 -5.93
C LEU A 447 19.97 13.49 -6.41
N LEU A 448 20.09 12.27 -6.98
CA LEU A 448 21.36 11.75 -7.50
C LEU A 448 21.91 12.58 -8.67
N LEU A 449 21.03 13.11 -9.53
CA LEU A 449 21.42 14.03 -10.60
C LEU A 449 22.02 15.32 -10.02
N PHE A 450 21.38 15.93 -9.01
CA PHE A 450 21.93 17.14 -8.40
C PHE A 450 23.23 16.87 -7.63
N ILE A 451 23.37 15.72 -6.94
CA ILE A 451 24.63 15.32 -6.30
C ILE A 451 25.74 15.21 -7.34
N THR A 452 25.50 14.47 -8.43
CA THR A 452 26.51 14.27 -9.47
C THR A 452 26.89 15.60 -10.13
N MET A 453 25.91 16.44 -10.49
CA MET A 453 26.16 17.77 -11.02
C MET A 453 26.98 18.64 -10.06
N GLY A 454 26.66 18.60 -8.77
CA GLY A 454 27.42 19.27 -7.72
C GLY A 454 28.87 18.78 -7.63
N ILE A 455 29.08 17.47 -7.65
CA ILE A 455 30.43 16.86 -7.65
C ILE A 455 31.23 17.39 -8.85
N PHE A 456 30.69 17.30 -10.08
CA PHE A 456 31.41 17.80 -11.26
C PHE A 456 31.74 19.29 -11.18
N ALA A 457 30.78 20.12 -10.76
CA ALA A 457 30.95 21.57 -10.70
C ALA A 457 31.94 22.02 -9.62
N PHE A 458 31.77 21.57 -8.38
CA PHE A 458 32.64 21.97 -7.27
C PHE A 458 34.04 21.36 -7.36
N SER A 459 34.19 20.16 -7.91
CA SER A 459 35.51 19.59 -8.19
C SER A 459 36.26 20.38 -9.25
N ALA A 460 35.60 20.82 -10.32
CA ALA A 460 36.24 21.66 -11.34
C ALA A 460 36.65 23.03 -10.79
N ALA A 461 35.80 23.65 -9.95
CA ALA A 461 36.10 24.93 -9.31
C ALA A 461 37.23 24.83 -8.27
N ALA A 462 37.26 23.77 -7.47
CA ALA A 462 38.35 23.55 -6.52
C ALA A 462 39.67 23.22 -7.24
N TYR A 463 39.62 22.40 -8.29
CA TYR A 463 40.80 22.10 -9.10
C TYR A 463 41.36 23.37 -9.76
N SER A 464 40.53 24.22 -10.35
CA SER A 464 41.02 25.41 -11.07
C SER A 464 41.79 26.38 -10.15
N VAL A 465 41.41 26.49 -8.87
CA VAL A 465 42.10 27.39 -7.92
C VAL A 465 43.23 26.73 -7.14
N GLU A 466 43.24 25.40 -6.98
CA GLU A 466 44.26 24.68 -6.20
C GLU A 466 45.34 24.01 -7.06
N HIS A 467 45.15 23.84 -8.38
CA HIS A 467 46.08 23.08 -9.22
C HIS A 467 47.48 23.72 -9.35
N ASP A 468 47.55 25.05 -9.26
CA ASP A 468 48.80 25.81 -9.38
C ASP A 468 49.60 25.87 -8.07
N VAL A 469 49.02 25.41 -6.95
CA VAL A 469 49.63 25.52 -5.62
C VAL A 469 50.43 24.25 -5.33
N PRO A 470 51.77 24.35 -5.16
CA PRO A 470 52.59 23.18 -4.89
C PRO A 470 52.29 22.64 -3.48
N GLY A 471 52.03 21.34 -3.39
CA GLY A 471 51.75 20.64 -2.13
C GLY A 471 50.28 20.28 -1.90
N THR A 472 49.37 20.70 -2.77
CA THR A 472 47.95 20.31 -2.67
C THR A 472 47.69 18.94 -3.29
N ASN A 473 46.71 18.20 -2.74
CA ASN A 473 46.31 16.88 -3.23
C ASN A 473 45.40 16.92 -4.48
N PHE A 474 45.23 18.10 -5.11
CA PHE A 474 44.35 18.31 -6.27
C PHE A 474 45.07 18.03 -7.60
N THR A 475 45.39 16.75 -7.85
CA THR A 475 46.17 16.32 -9.03
C THR A 475 45.38 16.33 -10.34
N SER A 476 44.09 15.98 -10.30
CA SER A 476 43.22 15.91 -11.47
C SER A 476 41.76 16.12 -11.09
N ILE A 477 40.93 16.50 -12.06
CA ILE A 477 39.48 16.71 -11.83
C ILE A 477 38.79 15.43 -11.30
N PRO A 478 39.04 14.21 -11.84
CA PRO A 478 38.46 12.99 -11.28
C PRO A 478 38.94 12.68 -9.85
N HIS A 479 40.19 13.01 -9.52
CA HIS A 479 40.68 12.89 -8.15
C HIS A 479 39.96 13.87 -7.21
N ALA A 480 39.64 15.08 -7.69
CA ALA A 480 38.85 16.06 -6.96
C ALA A 480 37.36 15.67 -6.79
N TRP A 481 36.82 14.70 -7.56
CA TRP A 481 35.47 14.16 -7.34
C TRP A 481 35.34 13.50 -5.97
N TRP A 482 36.40 12.82 -5.51
CA TRP A 482 36.43 12.22 -4.18
C TRP A 482 36.23 13.28 -3.08
N TRP A 483 37.01 14.36 -3.14
CA TRP A 483 36.87 15.49 -2.21
C TRP A 483 35.46 16.09 -2.23
N ALA A 484 34.91 16.37 -3.42
CA ALA A 484 33.58 16.96 -3.53
C ALA A 484 32.48 16.01 -3.05
N ALA A 485 32.56 14.71 -3.36
CA ALA A 485 31.61 13.71 -2.89
C ALA A 485 31.60 13.60 -1.36
N VAL A 486 32.78 13.56 -0.74
CA VAL A 486 32.96 13.51 0.73
C VAL A 486 32.49 14.81 1.40
N SER A 487 32.66 15.96 0.74
CA SER A 487 32.22 17.26 1.25
C SER A 487 30.70 17.47 1.12
N ILE A 488 30.11 17.15 -0.03
CA ILE A 488 28.66 17.24 -0.29
C ILE A 488 27.89 16.28 0.62
N SER A 489 28.43 15.07 0.86
CA SER A 489 27.84 14.10 1.78
C SER A 489 28.06 14.44 3.27
N THR A 490 28.78 15.53 3.57
CA THR A 490 29.10 15.98 4.93
C THR A 490 29.92 14.99 5.76
N VAL A 491 30.62 14.04 5.12
CA VAL A 491 31.47 13.05 5.81
C VAL A 491 32.79 13.69 6.25
N GLY A 492 33.49 14.37 5.35
CA GLY A 492 34.69 15.16 5.67
C GLY A 492 35.86 14.36 6.28
N TYR A 493 36.39 13.36 5.57
CA TYR A 493 37.55 12.58 6.05
C TYR A 493 38.80 13.41 6.36
N GLY A 494 39.00 14.54 5.67
CA GLY A 494 40.13 15.46 5.89
C GLY A 494 41.44 15.04 5.23
N ASP A 495 41.41 14.01 4.38
CA ASP A 495 42.52 13.54 3.54
C ASP A 495 42.82 14.49 2.37
N MET A 496 41.80 15.21 1.90
CA MET A 496 41.90 16.28 0.91
C MET A 496 41.13 17.51 1.39
N TYR A 497 41.72 18.70 1.25
CA TYR A 497 41.06 19.97 1.54
C TYR A 497 41.78 21.12 0.80
N PRO A 498 41.06 22.17 0.38
CA PRO A 498 41.68 23.31 -0.28
C PRO A 498 42.42 24.20 0.73
N GLU A 499 43.63 24.62 0.36
CA GLU A 499 44.45 25.46 1.21
C GLU A 499 44.28 26.95 0.92
N THR A 500 44.01 27.31 -0.34
CA THR A 500 43.88 28.71 -0.76
C THR A 500 42.62 29.36 -0.19
N HIS A 501 42.65 30.69 -0.05
CA HIS A 501 41.47 31.44 0.41
C HIS A 501 40.27 31.29 -0.55
N LEU A 502 40.52 31.22 -1.86
CA LEU A 502 39.48 31.00 -2.87
C LEU A 502 38.94 29.57 -2.83
N GLY A 503 39.80 28.57 -2.69
CA GLY A 503 39.39 27.17 -2.53
C GLY A 503 38.57 26.96 -1.26
N ARG A 504 38.90 27.63 -0.15
CA ARG A 504 38.09 27.63 1.08
C ARG A 504 36.72 28.26 0.89
N LEU A 505 36.61 29.33 0.09
CA LEU A 505 35.31 29.90 -0.29
C LEU A 505 34.46 28.90 -1.08
N PHE A 506 35.04 28.24 -2.09
CA PHE A 506 34.36 27.19 -2.84
C PHE A 506 34.01 25.97 -1.98
N ALA A 507 34.86 25.60 -1.02
CA ALA A 507 34.55 24.55 -0.06
C ALA A 507 33.34 24.90 0.82
N PHE A 508 33.27 26.14 1.31
CA PHE A 508 32.13 26.63 2.07
C PHE A 508 30.83 26.55 1.25
N LEU A 509 30.87 27.00 -0.01
CA LEU A 509 29.72 26.91 -0.93
C LEU A 509 29.32 25.46 -1.22
N CYS A 510 30.30 24.58 -1.42
CA CYS A 510 30.10 23.15 -1.65
C CYS A 510 29.40 22.47 -0.47
N ILE A 511 29.85 22.74 0.76
CA ILE A 511 29.27 22.18 1.99
C ILE A 511 27.84 22.73 2.19
N ALA A 512 27.65 24.04 2.03
CA ALA A 512 26.32 24.66 2.15
C ALA A 512 25.33 24.06 1.12
N PHE A 513 25.77 23.89 -0.13
CA PHE A 513 25.01 23.22 -1.18
C PHE A 513 24.66 21.78 -0.81
N GLY A 514 25.64 20.99 -0.33
CA GLY A 514 25.42 19.60 0.07
C GLY A 514 24.43 19.43 1.22
N ILE A 515 24.47 20.30 2.23
CA ILE A 515 23.52 20.28 3.35
C ILE A 515 22.08 20.52 2.85
N ILE A 516 21.87 21.53 2.00
CA ILE A 516 20.55 21.86 1.45
C ILE A 516 20.04 20.69 0.60
N LEU A 517 20.91 20.18 -0.27
CA LEU A 517 20.59 19.14 -1.23
C LEU A 517 20.22 17.82 -0.55
N ASN A 518 20.92 17.43 0.52
CA ASN A 518 20.61 16.21 1.25
C ASN A 518 19.39 16.38 2.18
N GLY A 519 19.19 17.56 2.78
CA GLY A 519 18.16 17.76 3.80
C GLY A 519 16.72 17.54 3.31
N MET A 520 16.35 18.16 2.18
CA MET A 520 14.98 18.13 1.67
C MET A 520 14.53 16.72 1.21
N PRO A 521 15.28 15.99 0.37
CA PRO A 521 14.90 14.67 -0.10
C PRO A 521 14.88 13.61 1.01
N ILE A 522 15.81 13.69 1.97
CA ILE A 522 15.82 12.78 3.13
C ILE A 522 14.51 12.95 3.93
N SER A 523 14.06 14.18 4.15
CA SER A 523 12.78 14.44 4.85
C SER A 523 11.58 13.91 4.08
N ILE A 524 11.53 14.11 2.75
CA ILE A 524 10.42 13.63 1.91
C ILE A 524 10.39 12.10 1.92
N LEU A 525 11.55 11.45 1.69
CA LEU A 525 11.68 10.00 1.71
C LEU A 525 11.29 9.41 3.06
N TYR A 526 11.72 10.04 4.16
CA TYR A 526 11.36 9.63 5.51
C TYR A 526 9.85 9.70 5.77
N ASN A 527 9.20 10.80 5.39
CA ASN A 527 7.75 10.96 5.58
C ASN A 527 6.96 9.91 4.80
N LYS A 528 7.32 9.67 3.54
CA LYS A 528 6.70 8.61 2.71
C LYS A 528 6.96 7.23 3.27
N PHE A 529 8.18 6.98 3.78
CA PHE A 529 8.52 5.74 4.46
C PHE A 529 7.71 5.50 5.73
N SER A 530 7.58 6.50 6.60
CA SER A 530 6.83 6.42 7.84
C SER A 530 5.35 6.12 7.59
N ASP A 531 4.76 6.78 6.60
CA ASP A 531 3.37 6.56 6.19
C ASP A 531 3.15 5.14 5.66
N TYR A 532 4.02 4.67 4.76
CA TYR A 532 3.91 3.34 4.18
C TYR A 532 4.17 2.26 5.24
N TYR A 533 5.18 2.44 6.09
CA TYR A 533 5.49 1.53 7.19
C TYR A 533 4.31 1.40 8.15
N SER A 534 3.69 2.52 8.55
CA SER A 534 2.53 2.52 9.44
C SER A 534 1.33 1.81 8.82
N LYS A 535 1.05 2.07 7.53
CA LYS A 535 -0.02 1.39 6.78
C LYS A 535 0.25 -0.10 6.66
N LEU A 536 1.43 -0.50 6.20
CA LEU A 536 1.81 -1.91 6.02
C LEU A 536 1.69 -2.67 7.34
N LYS A 537 2.20 -2.09 8.44
CA LYS A 537 2.11 -2.69 9.77
C LYS A 537 0.65 -2.84 10.23
N ALA A 538 -0.19 -1.83 9.99
CA ALA A 538 -1.63 -1.92 10.28
C ALA A 538 -2.30 -3.04 9.47
N TYR A 539 -1.98 -3.17 8.18
CA TYR A 539 -2.46 -4.27 7.34
C TYR A 539 -2.03 -5.64 7.89
N GLU A 540 -0.76 -5.83 8.23
CA GLU A 540 -0.26 -7.08 8.84
C GLU A 540 -1.02 -7.41 10.13
N TYR A 541 -1.25 -6.43 11.02
CA TYR A 541 -2.06 -6.63 12.22
C TYR A 541 -3.50 -7.08 11.91
N THR A 542 -4.14 -6.45 10.91
CA THR A 542 -5.52 -6.82 10.53
C THR A 542 -5.59 -8.20 9.86
N ALA A 543 -4.60 -8.55 9.05
CA ALA A 543 -4.47 -9.88 8.43
C ALA A 543 -4.28 -10.96 9.50
N ILE A 544 -3.36 -10.75 10.45
CA ILE A 544 -3.15 -11.66 11.59
C ILE A 544 -4.42 -11.80 12.43
N ARG A 545 -5.17 -10.70 12.64
CA ARG A 545 -6.45 -10.72 13.36
C ARG A 545 -7.53 -11.48 12.59
N LYS A 546 -7.60 -11.36 11.27
CA LYS A 546 -8.54 -12.08 10.41
C LYS A 546 -8.21 -13.58 10.34
N GLU A 547 -6.93 -13.95 10.25
CA GLU A 547 -6.47 -15.34 10.22
C GLU A 547 -6.61 -16.05 11.56
N ARG A 548 -6.40 -15.33 12.67
CA ARG A 548 -6.81 -15.86 13.99
C ARG A 548 -8.32 -16.10 14.00
N GLY A 549 -9.10 -15.41 13.19
CA GLY A 549 -10.55 -15.43 13.29
C GLY A 549 -11.00 -14.92 14.64
N ASN A 550 -12.31 -14.85 14.83
CA ASN A 550 -12.89 -14.74 16.15
C ASN A 550 -12.61 -16.09 16.85
N VAL A 551 -11.36 -16.35 17.28
CA VAL A 551 -10.95 -17.62 17.91
C VAL A 551 -11.85 -17.79 19.10
N GLU A 552 -12.95 -18.52 18.92
CA GLU A 552 -13.74 -19.30 19.86
C GLU A 552 -13.60 -18.92 21.34
N PHE A 553 -13.53 -17.64 21.70
CA PHE A 553 -13.45 -17.25 23.09
C PHE A 553 -14.80 -17.58 23.69
N LEU A 554 -15.87 -17.32 22.93
CA LEU A 554 -17.22 -17.77 23.25
C LEU A 554 -17.35 -19.30 23.26
N GLN A 555 -16.70 -20.04 22.35
CA GLN A 555 -16.84 -21.51 22.28
C GLN A 555 -16.00 -22.22 23.35
N ARG A 556 -14.78 -21.75 23.65
CA ARG A 556 -13.95 -22.21 24.77
C ARG A 556 -14.50 -21.75 26.11
N ALA A 557 -15.02 -20.52 26.22
CA ALA A 557 -15.72 -20.07 27.41
C ALA A 557 -17.02 -20.85 27.61
N ARG A 558 -17.80 -21.13 26.55
CA ARG A 558 -18.99 -21.97 26.61
C ARG A 558 -18.66 -23.42 26.96
N LYS A 559 -17.55 -23.97 26.43
CA LYS A 559 -17.07 -25.31 26.78
C LYS A 559 -16.58 -25.38 28.23
N LYS A 560 -15.81 -24.40 28.70
CA LYS A 560 -15.42 -24.29 30.11
C LYS A 560 -16.60 -24.04 31.04
N MET A 561 -17.56 -23.20 30.66
CA MET A 561 -18.80 -23.00 31.43
C MET A 561 -19.63 -24.29 31.47
N ALA A 562 -19.72 -25.02 30.35
CA ALA A 562 -20.39 -26.33 30.31
C ALA A 562 -19.66 -27.38 31.18
N GLU A 563 -18.33 -27.37 31.21
CA GLU A 563 -17.52 -28.23 32.10
C GLU A 563 -17.70 -27.85 33.58
N CYS A 564 -17.75 -26.56 33.92
CA CYS A 564 -18.05 -26.10 35.29
C CYS A 564 -19.48 -26.45 35.73
N LEU A 565 -20.46 -26.29 34.84
CA LEU A 565 -21.85 -26.67 35.11
C LEU A 565 -21.98 -28.19 35.25
N ALA A 566 -21.36 -28.99 34.37
CA ALA A 566 -21.35 -30.45 34.45
C ALA A 566 -20.62 -30.97 35.72
N GLY A 567 -19.57 -30.28 36.16
CA GLY A 567 -18.93 -30.52 37.46
C GLY A 567 -19.89 -30.28 38.62
N SER A 568 -20.63 -29.17 38.60
CA SER A 568 -21.62 -28.83 39.61
C SER A 568 -22.80 -29.82 39.66
N TYR A 569 -23.28 -30.30 38.50
CA TYR A 569 -24.33 -31.33 38.45
C TYR A 569 -23.86 -32.66 39.04
N LYS A 570 -22.63 -33.10 38.76
CA LYS A 570 -22.08 -34.34 39.34
C LYS A 570 -21.95 -34.27 40.87
N THR A 571 -21.58 -33.13 41.43
CA THR A 571 -21.47 -32.96 42.90
C THR A 571 -22.84 -32.98 43.57
N VAL A 572 -23.87 -32.41 42.95
CA VAL A 572 -25.25 -32.44 43.47
C VAL A 572 -25.83 -33.86 43.43
N THR A 573 -25.63 -34.60 42.34
CA THR A 573 -26.13 -35.98 42.22
C THR A 573 -25.40 -36.98 43.14
N LEU A 574 -24.10 -36.77 43.38
CA LEU A 574 -23.34 -37.55 44.37
C LEU A 574 -23.82 -37.30 45.80
N ASN A 575 -24.12 -36.05 46.15
CA ASN A 575 -24.63 -35.72 47.48
C ASN A 575 -26.04 -36.28 47.71
N THR A 576 -26.94 -36.25 46.71
CA THR A 576 -28.28 -36.84 46.86
C THR A 576 -28.26 -38.36 46.90
N THR A 577 -27.38 -39.03 46.15
CA THR A 577 -27.22 -40.50 46.21
C THR A 577 -26.52 -40.96 47.49
N LEU A 578 -25.58 -40.18 48.04
CA LEU A 578 -25.01 -40.42 49.36
C LEU A 578 -26.04 -40.21 50.48
N GLN A 579 -26.89 -39.19 50.37
CA GLN A 579 -27.96 -38.95 51.33
C GLN A 579 -28.99 -40.10 51.32
N SER A 580 -29.44 -40.52 50.12
CA SER A 580 -30.36 -41.66 49.96
C SER A 580 -29.76 -42.96 50.51
N LYS A 581 -28.48 -43.26 50.25
CA LYS A 581 -27.82 -44.43 50.85
C LYS A 581 -27.66 -44.33 52.36
N LYS A 582 -27.51 -43.12 52.90
CA LYS A 582 -27.43 -42.89 54.35
C LYS A 582 -28.78 -43.13 55.01
N ASP A 583 -29.86 -42.70 54.37
CA ASP A 583 -31.24 -42.91 54.84
C ASP A 583 -31.64 -44.40 54.75
N ASP A 584 -31.20 -45.11 53.70
CA ASP A 584 -31.36 -46.57 53.57
C ASP A 584 -30.59 -47.33 54.66
N ILE A 585 -29.36 -46.91 54.99
CA ILE A 585 -28.57 -47.54 56.07
C ILE A 585 -29.21 -47.27 57.44
N VAL A 586 -29.72 -46.06 57.67
CA VAL A 586 -30.41 -45.71 58.93
C VAL A 586 -31.71 -46.50 59.09
N SER A 587 -32.49 -46.69 58.02
CA SER A 587 -33.72 -47.49 58.06
C SER A 587 -33.43 -48.98 58.29
N VAL A 588 -32.36 -49.53 57.70
CA VAL A 588 -31.92 -50.92 57.95
C VAL A 588 -31.40 -51.11 59.37
N LEU A 589 -30.69 -50.12 59.94
CA LEU A 589 -30.22 -50.16 61.32
C LEU A 589 -31.38 -50.08 62.32
N TRP A 590 -32.38 -49.24 62.08
CA TRP A 590 -33.59 -49.17 62.91
C TRP A 590 -34.41 -50.46 62.88
N ASN A 591 -34.58 -51.08 61.70
CA ASN A 591 -35.31 -52.34 61.57
C ASN A 591 -34.58 -53.55 62.19
N LYS A 592 -33.27 -53.43 62.46
CA LYS A 592 -32.45 -54.49 63.07
C LYS A 592 -32.35 -54.35 64.60
N THR A 593 -32.63 -53.17 65.15
CA THR A 593 -32.75 -52.95 66.61
C THR A 593 -34.09 -53.41 67.18
N ASP A 594 -35.16 -53.49 66.38
CA ASP A 594 -36.48 -53.95 66.85
C ASP A 594 -36.61 -55.49 66.93
N VAL A 595 -35.58 -56.26 66.56
CA VAL A 595 -35.57 -57.74 66.59
C VAL A 595 -34.69 -58.31 67.73
N ILE A 596 -34.03 -57.47 68.54
CA ILE A 596 -33.18 -57.90 69.68
C ILE A 596 -33.55 -57.16 70.98
N GLY A 597 -34.86 -56.94 71.19
CA GLY A 597 -35.40 -56.27 72.39
C GLY A 597 -36.55 -57.03 73.06
N GLY A 598 -36.64 -58.35 72.87
CA GLY A 598 -37.64 -59.21 73.52
C GLY A 598 -36.98 -60.30 74.35
N GLY A 599 -36.67 -60.00 75.62
CA GLY A 599 -36.22 -61.00 76.58
C GLY A 599 -35.49 -60.41 77.79
N TYR A 600 -36.16 -60.51 78.95
CA TYR A 600 -35.73 -60.24 80.33
C TYR A 600 -36.02 -58.86 80.93
N ALA A 601 -36.52 -58.95 82.16
CA ALA A 601 -37.14 -57.95 83.02
C ALA A 601 -36.16 -56.89 83.57
#